data_AF-A0A420ENH5-F1
#
_entry.id   AF-A0A420ENH5-F1
#
_cell.length_a   1.000
_cell.length_b   1.000
_cell.length_c   1.000
_cell.angle_alpha   90.00
_cell.angle_beta   90.00
_cell.angle_gamma   90.00
#
_symmetry.space_group_name_H-M   'P 1'
#
loop_
_entity.id
_entity.type
_entity.pdbx_description
1 polymer ?
#
loop_
_entity_poly.entity_id
_entity_poly.type
_entity_poly.pdbx_seq_one_letter_code
_entity_poly.pdbx_strand_id
1 'polypeptide(L)'
;MLLYVAGVYSIDCNANNLVSKIKSKGAGVIEISTYDLMSMVTTSAFVTLYCSVILAIAVIYGLVFWFKYSPVNRSISAALFAIRATPKDKLEFPPYYYELQGWMNDNKHLKDSWREFEETLLLPGEDFDNGREVIMNTHLPSRYFNQSNLLFPNVNMRFYNALPNILTGLGIIGTFIGLTVGIYLAAPGLNSQHIDDAKNALNILLNGASLAFITSIVGLFTSLFFSAYEKRYVHRFNRACQRLNSELDARVEYFSAERLASKNLAESQKQSIALQAFANDFAVSLGQIIEEKVSAPIVEAMDELRKDQKSANDETITKVMGEFADKIAGAAGDEMQALASTIKIMSDSLESQVNALTKGQKDMQDTAQSAVTEMSNAMSDGSQRINDGIEQAVNSLLSSVQESVDNVTNQLDVASKKLSTHLEDSLNGFHSVVLKLQETATHYQSMTDRNETLFRDISQTIDDIADVTDKVSLANTSFKETETTFLTYLTTLHELSSKLGDSTDNIDSTLQHLKDVQNEMALVWGSYEKRFDGLDSTLTTVFENIGSGLERYATQTDEYVLGLDKHASDVVQSLAAATQEISDAIENLGDSLERRTEVFETSVTSISLNAENNLKQFRDKLGTASQTNTRPE
;
A
#
# COMPACT_ATOMS: atom_id res chain seq x y z
N MET A 1 41.49 39.09 20.37
CA MET A 1 41.00 37.73 20.02
C MET A 1 42.10 36.70 19.78
N LEU A 2 43.34 37.07 19.40
CA LEU A 2 44.50 36.15 19.31
C LEU A 2 45.14 35.77 20.66
N LEU A 3 44.66 36.30 21.78
CA LEU A 3 45.15 35.98 23.14
C LEU A 3 44.24 35.04 23.93
N TYR A 4 43.09 34.62 23.38
CA TYR A 4 42.10 33.82 24.13
C TYR A 4 42.24 32.30 23.93
N VAL A 5 43.14 31.83 23.07
CA VAL A 5 43.33 30.40 22.77
C VAL A 5 44.53 29.78 23.52
N ALA A 6 45.34 30.59 24.21
CA ALA A 6 46.47 30.10 25.02
C ALA A 6 46.10 29.82 26.50
N GLY A 7 44.85 29.43 26.75
CA GLY A 7 44.28 29.26 28.09
C GLY A 7 44.17 27.80 28.55
N VAL A 8 45.21 26.98 28.42
CA VAL A 8 45.32 25.71 29.16
C VAL A 8 46.80 25.39 29.35
N TYR A 9 47.40 25.88 30.44
CA TYR A 9 48.42 25.18 31.25
C TYR A 9 48.78 26.11 32.41
N SER A 10 48.15 25.86 33.56
CA SER A 10 48.53 26.45 34.84
C SER A 10 49.89 25.89 35.25
N ILE A 11 50.88 26.77 35.37
CA ILE A 11 52.07 26.54 36.21
C ILE A 11 52.23 27.79 37.07
N ASP A 12 51.76 27.68 38.31
CA ASP A 12 52.10 28.55 39.43
C ASP A 12 53.63 28.63 39.59
N CYS A 13 54.22 29.81 39.40
CA CYS A 13 55.54 30.10 39.95
C CYS A 13 55.77 31.61 40.14
N ASN A 14 55.32 32.11 41.28
CA ASN A 14 56.03 33.04 42.17
C ASN A 14 56.84 34.19 41.52
N ALA A 15 56.12 35.22 41.03
CA ALA A 15 56.68 36.42 40.40
C ALA A 15 57.48 37.36 41.34
N ASN A 16 57.54 37.09 42.65
CA ASN A 16 58.20 38.00 43.61
C ASN A 16 59.71 37.74 43.82
N ASN A 17 60.27 36.65 43.28
CA ASN A 17 61.69 36.32 43.45
C ASN A 17 62.59 36.66 42.24
N LEU A 18 62.01 37.07 41.11
CA LEU A 18 62.78 37.50 39.92
C LEU A 18 63.06 39.01 39.89
N VAL A 19 62.23 39.82 40.58
CA VAL A 19 62.39 41.28 40.63
C VAL A 19 63.54 41.72 41.57
N SER A 20 63.87 40.91 42.57
CA SER A 20 64.95 41.24 43.53
C SER A 20 66.36 40.84 43.04
N LYS A 21 66.48 39.91 42.08
CA LYS A 21 67.78 39.41 41.58
C LYS A 21 68.35 40.18 40.38
N ILE A 22 67.57 41.10 39.79
CA ILE A 22 68.02 41.97 38.69
C ILE A 22 68.62 43.29 39.20
N LYS A 23 68.43 43.64 40.48
CA LYS A 23 68.91 44.92 41.06
C LYS A 23 70.36 44.92 41.60
N SER A 24 71.11 43.82 41.56
CA SER A 24 72.45 43.76 42.22
C SER A 24 73.63 43.31 41.37
N LYS A 25 73.48 43.22 40.04
CA LYS A 25 74.64 43.09 39.14
C LYS A 25 74.47 44.06 37.99
N GLY A 26 75.46 44.96 37.82
CA GLY A 26 75.52 45.90 36.71
C GLY A 26 75.34 45.17 35.38
N ALA A 27 74.19 45.38 34.76
CA ALA A 27 73.88 45.02 33.40
C ALA A 27 73.01 46.18 32.88
N GLY A 28 73.50 46.86 31.85
CA GLY A 28 72.78 47.96 31.22
C GLY A 28 71.36 47.51 30.88
N VAL A 29 70.38 48.28 31.36
CA VAL A 29 69.00 48.18 30.92
C VAL A 29 69.02 48.53 29.43
N ILE A 30 68.85 47.53 28.57
CA ILE A 30 68.59 47.79 27.14
C ILE A 30 67.16 48.34 27.10
N GLU A 31 67.02 49.66 27.15
CA GLU A 31 65.79 50.32 26.73
C GLU A 31 65.64 50.09 25.23
N ILE A 32 64.92 49.03 24.84
CA ILE A 32 64.53 48.82 23.45
C ILE A 32 63.56 49.96 23.10
N SER A 33 64.04 50.92 22.31
CA SER A 33 63.21 52.01 21.81
C SER A 33 62.07 51.44 20.97
N THR A 34 60.90 52.09 20.95
CA THR A 34 59.80 51.75 20.02
C THR A 34 60.28 51.74 18.58
N TYR A 35 61.30 52.54 18.26
CA TYR A 35 61.97 52.56 16.96
C TYR A 35 62.74 51.26 16.66
N ASP A 36 63.41 50.66 17.65
CA ASP A 36 64.19 49.42 17.49
C ASP A 36 63.28 48.20 17.31
N LEU A 37 62.15 48.19 18.00
CA LEU A 37 61.11 47.16 17.83
C LEU A 37 60.48 47.23 16.44
N MET A 38 60.24 48.45 15.93
CA MET A 38 59.68 48.67 14.60
C MET A 38 60.69 48.39 13.47
N SER A 39 61.97 48.73 13.64
CA SER A 39 63.02 48.39 12.67
C SER A 39 63.27 46.88 12.58
N MET A 40 63.03 46.13 13.66
CA MET A 40 63.10 44.66 13.64
C MET A 40 62.03 44.04 12.74
N VAL A 41 60.81 44.62 12.70
CA VAL A 41 59.67 44.09 11.93
C VAL A 41 59.90 44.20 10.41
N THR A 42 60.67 45.21 9.96
CA THR A 42 61.01 45.40 8.54
C THR A 42 62.30 44.70 8.13
N THR A 43 62.93 43.95 9.04
CA THR A 43 64.15 43.19 8.75
C THR A 43 63.83 41.91 7.96
N SER A 44 64.70 41.55 7.01
CA SER A 44 64.59 40.31 6.22
C SER A 44 64.44 39.04 7.08
N ALA A 45 65.12 39.00 8.23
CA ALA A 45 65.02 37.92 9.21
C ALA A 45 63.60 37.77 9.81
N PHE A 46 62.91 38.88 10.10
CA PHE A 46 61.56 38.82 10.65
C PHE A 46 60.55 38.37 9.59
N VAL A 47 60.63 38.91 8.37
CA VAL A 47 59.72 38.49 7.28
C VAL A 47 59.94 37.02 6.90
N THR A 48 61.19 36.56 6.83
CA THR A 48 61.46 35.13 6.58
C THR A 48 60.93 34.25 7.71
N LEU A 49 61.08 34.65 8.97
CA LEU A 49 60.46 33.97 10.10
C LEU A 49 58.92 33.95 9.96
N TYR A 50 58.29 35.08 9.65
CA TYR A 50 56.84 35.18 9.48
C TYR A 50 56.32 34.28 8.35
N CYS A 51 56.97 34.32 7.18
CA CYS A 51 56.68 33.43 6.06
C CYS A 51 56.88 31.95 6.42
N SER A 52 57.92 31.63 7.20
CA SER A 52 58.15 30.26 7.68
C SER A 52 57.04 29.78 8.63
N VAL A 53 56.48 30.67 9.44
CA VAL A 53 55.33 30.37 10.31
C VAL A 53 54.07 30.10 9.48
N ILE A 54 53.76 30.91 8.47
CA ILE A 54 52.64 30.65 7.55
C ILE A 54 52.79 29.27 6.89
N LEU A 55 53.98 28.97 6.37
CA LEU A 55 54.27 27.69 5.75
C LEU A 55 54.14 26.53 6.76
N ALA A 56 54.67 26.70 7.97
CA ALA A 56 54.58 25.70 9.03
C ALA A 56 53.13 25.42 9.41
N ILE A 57 52.29 26.45 9.53
CA ILE A 57 50.84 26.31 9.77
C ILE A 57 50.20 25.48 8.65
N ALA A 58 50.45 25.83 7.39
CA ALA A 58 49.90 25.11 6.24
C ALA A 58 50.33 23.62 6.22
N VAL A 59 51.61 23.34 6.51
CA VAL A 59 52.15 21.97 6.54
C VAL A 59 51.60 21.18 7.73
N ILE A 60 51.58 21.75 8.94
CA ILE A 60 51.08 21.08 10.14
C ILE A 60 49.61 20.70 9.95
N TYR A 61 48.77 21.66 9.53
CA TYR A 61 47.35 21.36 9.31
C TYR A 61 47.12 20.46 8.09
N GLY A 62 47.96 20.52 7.06
CA GLY A 62 47.93 19.57 5.94
C GLY A 62 48.25 18.14 6.36
N LEU A 63 49.24 17.97 7.25
CA LEU A 63 49.60 16.68 7.83
C LEU A 63 48.51 16.18 8.78
N VAL A 64 47.99 17.02 9.68
CA VAL A 64 46.90 16.64 10.58
C VAL A 64 45.64 16.24 9.80
N PHE A 65 45.30 16.98 8.75
CA PHE A 65 44.24 16.60 7.81
C PHE A 65 44.49 15.22 7.22
N TRP A 66 45.70 14.97 6.73
CA TRP A 66 46.08 13.69 6.15
C TRP A 66 45.99 12.54 7.16
N PHE A 67 46.51 12.72 8.37
CA PHE A 67 46.47 11.69 9.42
C PHE A 67 45.04 11.36 9.86
N LYS A 68 44.11 12.32 9.83
CA LYS A 68 42.70 12.08 10.12
C LYS A 68 41.93 11.49 8.93
N TYR A 69 42.26 11.92 7.72
CA TYR A 69 41.65 11.44 6.47
C TYR A 69 42.05 10.00 6.11
N SER A 70 43.34 9.69 6.21
CA SER A 70 43.94 8.43 5.76
C SER A 70 43.28 7.18 6.36
N PRO A 71 43.02 7.08 7.68
CA PRO A 71 42.39 5.89 8.25
C PRO A 71 40.96 5.68 7.74
N VAL A 72 40.16 6.75 7.62
CA VAL A 72 38.78 6.66 7.10
C VAL A 72 38.79 6.21 5.64
N ASN A 73 39.63 6.81 4.80
CA ASN A 73 39.74 6.42 3.39
C ASN A 73 40.29 4.98 3.22
N ARG A 74 41.19 4.54 4.10
CA ARG A 74 41.66 3.15 4.14
C ARG A 74 40.53 2.20 4.51
N SER A 75 39.69 2.53 5.48
CA SER A 75 38.50 1.72 5.83
C SER A 75 37.56 1.55 4.64
N ILE A 76 37.23 2.63 3.91
CA ILE A 76 36.38 2.52 2.71
C ILE A 76 37.06 1.69 1.62
N SER A 77 38.37 1.88 1.42
CA SER A 77 39.11 1.11 0.41
C SER A 77 39.16 -0.39 0.77
N ALA A 78 39.26 -0.72 2.06
CA ALA A 78 39.22 -2.09 2.56
C ALA A 78 37.80 -2.68 2.45
N ALA A 79 36.75 -1.90 2.72
CA ALA A 79 35.37 -2.31 2.52
C ALA A 79 35.07 -2.60 1.05
N LEU A 80 35.57 -1.74 0.16
CA LEU A 80 35.52 -1.95 -1.29
C LEU A 80 36.22 -3.23 -1.72
N PHE A 81 37.32 -3.60 -1.06
CA PHE A 81 38.01 -4.86 -1.33
C PHE A 81 37.18 -6.06 -0.83
N ALA A 82 36.70 -6.00 0.41
CA ALA A 82 35.88 -7.04 1.02
C ALA A 82 34.60 -7.32 0.21
N ILE A 83 33.85 -6.28 -0.16
CA ILE A 83 32.63 -6.45 -0.96
C ILE A 83 32.90 -6.94 -2.37
N ARG A 84 34.03 -6.57 -2.98
CA ARG A 84 34.39 -7.07 -4.32
C ARG A 84 34.81 -8.53 -4.34
N ALA A 85 35.18 -9.08 -3.19
CA ALA A 85 35.49 -10.50 -3.06
C ALA A 85 34.21 -11.36 -3.06
N THR A 86 33.02 -10.78 -2.83
CA THR A 86 31.74 -11.50 -2.86
C THR A 86 31.11 -11.47 -4.27
N PRO A 87 30.27 -12.46 -4.62
CA PRO A 87 29.58 -12.49 -5.91
C PRO A 87 28.68 -11.25 -6.09
N LYS A 88 28.52 -10.82 -7.34
CA LYS A 88 27.62 -9.71 -7.70
C LYS A 88 26.18 -10.16 -7.90
N ASP A 89 25.96 -11.46 -8.11
CA ASP A 89 24.62 -12.01 -8.24
C ASP A 89 23.91 -11.92 -6.88
N LYS A 90 22.67 -11.41 -6.90
CA LYS A 90 21.86 -11.18 -5.70
C LYS A 90 21.43 -12.47 -5.02
N LEU A 91 21.30 -13.56 -5.78
CA LEU A 91 20.94 -14.88 -5.26
C LEU A 91 22.15 -15.58 -4.62
N GLU A 92 23.36 -15.31 -5.13
CA GLU A 92 24.59 -15.93 -4.61
C GLU A 92 25.23 -15.14 -3.45
N PHE A 93 24.80 -13.89 -3.22
CA PHE A 93 25.34 -13.02 -2.18
C PHE A 93 25.02 -13.42 -0.72
N PRO A 94 23.80 -13.88 -0.35
CA PRO A 94 23.42 -14.09 1.05
C PRO A 94 24.37 -14.95 1.89
N PRO A 95 24.96 -16.06 1.38
CA PRO A 95 25.94 -16.84 2.14
C PRO A 95 27.17 -16.03 2.58
N TYR A 96 27.57 -15.03 1.80
CA TYR A 96 28.72 -14.16 2.07
C TYR A 96 28.37 -12.93 2.91
N TYR A 97 27.08 -12.67 3.10
CA TYR A 97 26.60 -11.49 3.83
C TYR A 97 27.10 -11.49 5.28
N TYR A 98 26.98 -12.61 6.00
CA TYR A 98 27.35 -12.68 7.42
C TYR A 98 28.86 -12.47 7.65
N GLU A 99 29.71 -12.94 6.72
CA GLU A 99 31.15 -12.68 6.78
C GLU A 99 31.45 -11.19 6.53
N LEU A 100 30.80 -10.60 5.51
CA LEU A 100 30.93 -9.17 5.22
C LEU A 100 30.42 -8.31 6.39
N GLN A 101 29.28 -8.68 6.98
CA GLN A 101 28.66 -8.03 8.13
C GLN A 101 29.59 -8.05 9.35
N GLY A 102 30.16 -9.21 9.68
CA GLY A 102 31.16 -9.33 10.75
C GLY A 102 32.35 -8.39 10.52
N TRP A 103 32.89 -8.38 9.31
CA TRP A 103 34.00 -7.50 8.95
C TRP A 103 33.63 -6.01 9.04
N MET A 104 32.45 -5.63 8.56
CA MET A 104 31.98 -4.23 8.59
C MET A 104 31.73 -3.76 10.03
N ASN A 105 31.21 -4.64 10.90
CA ASN A 105 30.97 -4.35 12.32
C ASN A 105 32.27 -4.25 13.13
N ASP A 106 33.33 -4.93 12.73
CA ASP A 106 34.66 -4.80 13.34
C ASP A 106 35.41 -3.53 12.90
N ASN A 107 34.99 -2.92 11.78
CA ASN A 107 35.65 -1.73 11.26
C ASN A 107 35.28 -0.46 12.04
N LYS A 108 36.24 0.10 12.78
CA LYS A 108 36.09 1.30 13.62
C LYS A 108 35.37 2.49 12.94
N HIS A 109 35.56 2.71 11.64
CA HIS A 109 35.02 3.89 10.95
C HIS A 109 33.73 3.61 10.17
N LEU A 110 33.36 2.35 9.97
CA LEU A 110 32.19 1.96 9.19
C LEU A 110 31.09 1.33 10.04
N LYS A 111 31.42 0.80 11.22
CA LYS A 111 30.51 0.09 12.10
C LYS A 111 29.17 0.79 12.30
N ASP A 112 29.19 2.08 12.67
CA ASP A 112 27.93 2.79 12.95
C ASP A 112 27.10 2.97 11.68
N SER A 113 27.70 3.40 10.56
CA SER A 113 26.96 3.51 9.29
C SER A 113 26.50 2.15 8.74
N TRP A 114 27.24 1.08 9.02
CA TRP A 114 26.85 -0.28 8.67
C TRP A 114 25.66 -0.76 9.50
N ARG A 115 25.70 -0.59 10.83
CA ARG A 115 24.58 -0.93 11.72
C ARG A 115 23.28 -0.25 11.29
N GLU A 116 23.33 1.05 11.01
CA GLU A 116 22.15 1.82 10.56
C GLU A 116 21.65 1.35 9.18
N PHE A 117 22.53 0.91 8.29
CA PHE A 117 22.15 0.31 7.01
C PHE A 117 21.55 -1.08 7.19
N GLU A 118 22.13 -1.88 8.08
CA GLU A 118 21.71 -3.24 8.41
C GLU A 118 20.28 -3.28 8.97
N GLU A 119 19.88 -2.31 9.79
CA GLU A 119 18.49 -2.17 10.25
C GLU A 119 17.47 -1.98 9.12
N THR A 120 17.92 -1.61 7.92
CA THR A 120 17.06 -1.47 6.73
C THR A 120 17.06 -2.69 5.82
N LEU A 121 17.89 -3.68 6.13
CA LEU A 121 17.98 -4.92 5.37
C LEU A 121 16.88 -5.88 5.78
N LEU A 122 16.33 -6.57 4.79
CA LEU A 122 15.38 -7.65 4.98
C LEU A 122 16.03 -8.95 4.51
N LEU A 123 16.17 -9.90 5.44
CA LEU A 123 16.96 -11.12 5.28
C LEU A 123 16.07 -12.31 4.85
N PRO A 124 16.54 -13.13 3.88
CA PRO A 124 15.88 -14.39 3.53
C PRO A 124 15.69 -15.32 4.74
N GLY A 125 14.48 -15.88 4.89
CA GLY A 125 14.17 -16.88 5.92
C GLY A 125 13.86 -16.34 7.32
N GLU A 126 14.26 -15.10 7.64
CA GLU A 126 13.85 -14.41 8.87
C GLU A 126 12.65 -13.48 8.60
N ASP A 127 12.74 -12.63 7.57
CA ASP A 127 11.72 -11.63 7.26
C ASP A 127 10.69 -12.10 6.22
N PHE A 128 10.98 -13.20 5.53
CA PHE A 128 10.09 -13.76 4.51
C PHE A 128 10.10 -15.29 4.51
N ASP A 129 8.93 -15.90 4.69
CA ASP A 129 8.70 -17.35 4.55
C ASP A 129 8.67 -17.84 3.09
N ASN A 130 8.56 -16.92 2.12
CA ASN A 130 8.14 -17.24 0.74
C ASN A 130 9.30 -17.55 -0.23
N GLY A 131 10.37 -18.21 0.20
CA GLY A 131 11.42 -18.71 -0.71
C GLY A 131 12.17 -17.63 -1.51
N ARG A 132 12.17 -16.37 -1.04
CA ARG A 132 13.03 -15.33 -1.62
C ARG A 132 14.42 -15.45 -1.01
N GLU A 133 15.37 -15.89 -1.82
CA GLU A 133 16.78 -16.08 -1.44
C GLU A 133 17.65 -14.82 -1.64
N VAL A 134 17.06 -13.63 -1.78
CA VAL A 134 17.82 -12.38 -1.99
C VAL A 134 17.66 -11.44 -0.80
N ILE A 135 18.77 -10.79 -0.42
CA ILE A 135 18.75 -9.73 0.59
C ILE A 135 18.18 -8.46 -0.02
N MET A 136 17.22 -7.83 0.65
CA MET A 136 16.59 -6.59 0.22
C MET A 136 16.94 -5.43 1.14
N ASN A 137 16.85 -4.21 0.63
CA ASN A 137 17.02 -2.98 1.42
C ASN A 137 15.85 -2.02 1.19
N THR A 138 15.34 -1.43 2.28
CA THR A 138 14.26 -0.42 2.22
C THR A 138 14.77 0.99 1.97
N HIS A 139 16.05 1.25 2.26
CA HIS A 139 16.73 2.51 1.98
C HIS A 139 18.03 2.31 1.22
N LEU A 140 18.37 3.28 0.36
CA LEU A 140 19.59 3.25 -0.44
C LEU A 140 20.86 3.34 0.44
N PRO A 141 21.93 2.57 0.16
CA PRO A 141 23.20 2.62 0.88
C PRO A 141 23.83 4.02 0.90
N SER A 142 23.60 4.82 -0.14
CA SER A 142 24.11 6.19 -0.26
C SER A 142 23.66 7.13 0.86
N ARG A 143 22.53 6.82 1.52
CA ARG A 143 22.05 7.52 2.71
C ARG A 143 22.99 7.34 3.91
N TYR A 144 23.67 6.20 3.99
CA TYR A 144 24.53 5.82 5.10
C TYR A 144 26.01 6.02 4.78
N PHE A 145 26.47 5.59 3.61
CA PHE A 145 27.87 5.71 3.20
C PHE A 145 28.10 6.96 2.33
N ASN A 146 28.29 8.10 2.98
CA ASN A 146 28.57 9.38 2.33
C ASN A 146 29.58 10.22 3.12
N GLN A 147 29.95 11.38 2.57
CA GLN A 147 30.90 12.31 3.19
C GLN A 147 30.46 12.76 4.58
N SER A 148 29.17 13.05 4.74
CA SER A 148 28.61 13.60 5.97
C SER A 148 28.70 12.62 7.13
N ASN A 149 28.42 11.34 6.87
CA ASN A 149 28.39 10.32 7.92
C ASN A 149 29.77 9.72 8.20
N LEU A 150 30.65 9.63 7.20
CA LEU A 150 31.94 8.95 7.35
C LEU A 150 33.11 9.91 7.59
N LEU A 151 33.14 11.06 6.90
CA LEU A 151 34.30 11.97 6.96
C LEU A 151 34.14 13.05 8.04
N PHE A 152 32.98 13.68 8.16
CA PHE A 152 32.78 14.82 9.06
C PHE A 152 32.93 14.51 10.56
N PRO A 153 32.54 13.32 11.08
CA PRO A 153 32.78 12.99 12.48
C PRO A 153 34.27 12.90 12.82
N ASN A 154 35.11 12.58 11.83
CA ASN A 154 36.55 12.40 12.01
C ASN A 154 37.36 13.66 11.66
N VAL A 155 36.86 14.48 10.72
CA VAL A 155 37.53 15.65 10.17
C VAL A 155 36.61 16.85 10.24
N ASN A 156 37.01 17.92 10.95
CA ASN A 156 36.28 19.18 10.97
C ASN A 156 36.40 19.90 9.61
N MET A 157 35.55 19.50 8.67
CA MET A 157 35.54 20.02 7.31
C MET A 157 35.35 21.54 7.27
N ARG A 158 34.55 22.09 8.19
CA ARG A 158 34.28 23.53 8.25
C ARG A 158 35.55 24.34 8.55
N PHE A 159 36.40 23.85 9.46
CA PHE A 159 37.69 24.47 9.74
C PHE A 159 38.64 24.38 8.53
N TYR A 160 38.75 23.20 7.91
CA TYR A 160 39.66 23.02 6.77
C TYR A 160 39.22 23.78 5.52
N ASN A 161 37.92 23.99 5.33
CA ASN A 161 37.38 24.87 4.28
C ASN A 161 37.74 26.34 4.51
N ALA A 162 37.85 26.77 5.77
CA ALA A 162 38.22 28.14 6.12
C ALA A 162 39.74 28.38 6.13
N LEU A 163 40.55 27.33 6.28
CA LEU A 163 42.00 27.45 6.44
C LEU A 163 42.72 28.15 5.26
N PRO A 164 42.41 27.90 3.97
CA PRO A 164 42.95 28.69 2.86
C PRO A 164 42.73 30.19 3.04
N ASN A 165 41.52 30.60 3.44
CA ASN A 165 41.19 32.01 3.65
C ASN A 165 41.98 32.60 4.83
N ILE A 166 42.20 31.81 5.89
CA ILE A 166 43.04 32.21 7.02
C ILE A 166 44.50 32.41 6.58
N LEU A 167 45.06 31.52 5.75
CA LEU A 167 46.43 31.64 5.23
C LEU A 167 46.60 32.88 4.34
N THR A 168 45.63 33.15 3.45
CA THR A 168 45.59 34.38 2.66
C THR A 168 45.50 35.61 3.57
N GLY A 169 44.61 35.57 4.56
CA GLY A 169 44.45 36.65 5.55
C GLY A 169 45.72 36.94 6.35
N LEU A 170 46.45 35.90 6.78
CA LEU A 170 47.76 36.06 7.43
C LEU A 170 48.77 36.73 6.50
N GLY A 171 48.82 36.33 5.23
CA GLY A 171 49.67 36.98 4.23
C GLY A 171 49.39 38.48 4.09
N ILE A 172 48.10 38.84 3.99
CA ILE A 172 47.61 40.23 3.89
C ILE A 172 47.95 41.03 5.15
N ILE A 173 47.72 40.47 6.35
CA ILE A 173 48.06 41.11 7.63
C ILE A 173 49.57 41.40 7.69
N GLY A 174 50.42 40.47 7.26
CA GLY A 174 51.86 40.68 7.15
C GLY A 174 52.21 41.88 6.25
N THR A 175 51.55 42.00 5.10
CA THR A 175 51.79 43.13 4.18
C THR A 175 51.36 44.46 4.80
N PHE A 176 50.19 44.50 5.45
CA PHE A 176 49.73 45.72 6.12
C PHE A 176 50.68 46.16 7.22
N ILE A 177 51.10 45.24 8.09
CA ILE A 177 52.05 45.56 9.17
C ILE A 177 53.37 46.05 8.58
N GLY A 178 53.91 45.38 7.56
CA GLY A 178 55.17 45.76 6.93
C GLY A 178 55.12 47.14 6.25
N LEU A 179 54.01 47.48 5.58
CA LEU A 179 53.81 48.79 4.97
C LEU A 179 53.63 49.89 6.02
N THR A 180 52.79 49.68 7.04
CA THR A 180 52.57 50.66 8.11
C THR A 180 53.88 50.98 8.84
N VAL A 181 54.67 49.96 9.16
CA VAL A 181 55.97 50.14 9.82
C VAL A 181 56.99 50.77 8.86
N GLY A 182 57.02 50.36 7.58
CA GLY A 182 57.90 50.96 6.57
C GLY A 182 57.67 52.45 6.37
N ILE A 183 56.41 52.90 6.32
CA ILE A 183 56.03 54.32 6.25
C ILE A 183 56.47 55.06 7.53
N TYR A 184 56.23 54.46 8.70
CA TYR A 184 56.61 55.05 9.98
C TYR A 184 58.13 55.28 10.09
N LEU A 185 58.94 54.30 9.67
CA LEU A 185 60.40 54.40 9.69
C LEU A 185 60.95 55.40 8.65
N ALA A 186 60.26 55.57 7.52
CA ALA A 186 60.66 56.51 6.47
C ALA A 186 60.21 57.96 6.73
N ALA A 187 59.13 58.17 7.50
CA ALA A 187 58.54 59.49 7.72
C ALA A 187 59.53 60.58 8.23
N PRO A 188 60.47 60.30 9.15
CA PRO A 188 61.43 61.30 9.60
C PRO A 188 62.37 61.80 8.50
N GLY A 189 62.87 60.90 7.64
CA GLY A 189 63.78 61.28 6.55
C GLY A 189 63.07 61.87 5.34
N LEU A 190 61.79 61.55 5.12
CA LEU A 190 60.96 62.21 4.10
C LEU A 190 60.65 63.67 4.43
N ASN A 191 60.70 64.06 5.71
CA ASN A 191 60.53 65.45 6.18
C ASN A 191 61.85 66.22 6.34
N SER A 192 63.00 65.62 5.98
CA SER A 192 64.31 66.29 6.07
C SER A 192 64.51 67.30 4.94
N GLN A 193 65.24 68.39 5.23
CA GLN A 193 65.64 69.38 4.22
C GLN A 193 66.83 68.92 3.36
N HIS A 194 67.48 67.80 3.72
CA HIS A 194 68.61 67.24 2.99
C HIS A 194 68.16 66.14 2.01
N ILE A 195 68.59 66.27 0.75
CA ILE A 195 68.25 65.32 -0.33
C ILE A 195 68.74 63.89 -0.02
N ASP A 196 69.87 63.74 0.65
CA ASP A 196 70.43 62.41 0.97
C ASP A 196 69.60 61.68 2.03
N ASP A 197 69.01 62.39 2.99
CA ASP A 197 68.10 61.81 3.99
C ASP A 197 66.78 61.35 3.35
N ALA A 198 66.25 62.13 2.41
CA ALA A 198 65.06 61.76 1.65
C ALA A 198 65.30 60.51 0.79
N LYS A 199 66.48 60.39 0.15
CA LYS A 199 66.88 59.17 -0.59
C LYS A 199 67.00 57.96 0.32
N ASN A 200 67.57 58.12 1.51
CA ASN A 200 67.70 57.02 2.48
C ASN A 200 66.32 56.57 3.00
N ALA A 201 65.42 57.51 3.29
CA ALA A 201 64.05 57.20 3.68
C ALA A 201 63.25 56.48 2.58
N LEU A 202 63.41 56.90 1.32
CA LEU A 202 62.81 56.21 0.17
C LEU A 202 63.33 54.78 0.03
N ASN A 203 64.63 54.56 0.22
CA ASN A 203 65.21 53.20 0.20
C ASN A 203 64.66 52.32 1.35
N ILE A 204 64.51 52.87 2.55
CA ILE A 204 63.90 52.15 3.69
C ILE A 204 62.45 51.80 3.40
N LEU A 205 61.68 52.75 2.85
CA LEU A 205 60.28 52.54 2.48
C LEU A 205 60.14 51.46 1.40
N LEU A 206 60.91 51.56 0.31
CA LEU A 206 60.86 50.63 -0.81
C LEU A 206 61.29 49.21 -0.40
N ASN A 207 62.35 49.09 0.40
CA ASN A 207 62.79 47.79 0.90
C ASN A 207 61.78 47.19 1.88
N GLY A 208 61.25 47.98 2.82
CA GLY A 208 60.21 47.54 3.75
C GLY A 208 58.94 47.10 3.03
N ALA A 209 58.51 47.86 2.01
CA ALA A 209 57.35 47.53 1.19
C ALA A 209 57.57 46.26 0.35
N SER A 210 58.71 46.15 -0.34
CA SER A 210 59.05 44.97 -1.15
C SER A 210 59.07 43.70 -0.31
N LEU A 211 59.65 43.76 0.88
CA LEU A 211 59.70 42.65 1.83
C LEU A 211 58.29 42.28 2.34
N ALA A 212 57.44 43.28 2.61
CA ALA A 212 56.05 43.09 3.02
C ALA A 212 55.17 42.44 1.94
N PHE A 213 55.47 42.62 0.65
CA PHE A 213 54.75 41.92 -0.42
C PHE A 213 55.03 40.41 -0.44
N ILE A 214 56.21 39.97 0.01
CA ILE A 214 56.58 38.55 0.04
C ILE A 214 55.64 37.77 0.98
N THR A 215 55.18 38.37 2.09
CA THR A 215 54.26 37.69 3.02
C THR A 215 52.91 37.36 2.36
N SER A 216 52.39 38.26 1.53
CA SER A 216 51.15 38.03 0.78
C SER A 216 51.33 36.95 -0.29
N ILE A 217 52.45 36.96 -1.02
CA ILE A 217 52.78 35.93 -2.01
C ILE A 217 52.82 34.54 -1.35
N VAL A 218 53.49 34.42 -0.20
CA VAL A 218 53.55 33.16 0.56
C VAL A 218 52.17 32.75 1.07
N GLY A 219 51.38 33.68 1.63
CA GLY A 219 50.02 33.41 2.09
C GLY A 219 49.10 32.91 0.97
N LEU A 220 49.12 33.58 -0.19
CA LEU A 220 48.33 33.18 -1.36
C LEU A 220 48.80 31.84 -1.94
N PHE A 221 50.12 31.64 -2.07
CA PHE A 221 50.68 30.39 -2.59
C PHE A 221 50.31 29.19 -1.70
N THR A 222 50.51 29.32 -0.39
CA THR A 222 50.16 28.26 0.57
C THR A 222 48.65 28.01 0.64
N SER A 223 47.83 29.05 0.53
CA SER A 223 46.37 28.96 0.44
C SER A 223 45.89 28.19 -0.79
N LEU A 224 46.38 28.54 -1.99
CA LEU A 224 46.05 27.85 -3.24
C LEU A 224 46.49 26.39 -3.19
N PHE A 225 47.71 26.13 -2.73
CA PHE A 225 48.23 24.78 -2.58
C PHE A 225 47.37 23.95 -1.63
N PHE A 226 47.04 24.49 -0.45
CA PHE A 226 46.20 23.80 0.53
C PHE A 226 44.80 23.53 -0.02
N SER A 227 44.15 24.49 -0.69
CA SER A 227 42.82 24.31 -1.26
C SER A 227 42.80 23.23 -2.35
N ALA A 228 43.80 23.21 -3.24
CA ALA A 228 43.93 22.17 -4.26
C ALA A 228 44.17 20.79 -3.63
N TYR A 229 45.00 20.74 -2.59
CA TYR A 229 45.29 19.54 -1.82
C TYR A 229 44.01 18.97 -1.16
N GLU A 230 43.32 19.77 -0.34
CA GLU A 230 42.10 19.36 0.38
C GLU A 230 40.99 18.87 -0.57
N LYS A 231 40.64 19.67 -1.59
CA LYS A 231 39.61 19.30 -2.59
C LYS A 231 39.92 18.00 -3.31
N ARG A 232 41.19 17.73 -3.63
CA ARG A 232 41.60 16.49 -4.31
C ARG A 232 41.31 15.26 -3.45
N TYR A 233 41.60 15.31 -2.15
CA TYR A 233 41.36 14.18 -1.24
C TYR A 233 39.88 13.98 -0.95
N VAL A 234 39.13 15.07 -0.81
CA VAL A 234 37.67 15.01 -0.57
C VAL A 234 36.95 14.46 -1.80
N HIS A 235 37.31 14.91 -3.01
CA HIS A 235 36.74 14.36 -4.23
C HIS A 235 37.07 12.86 -4.41
N ARG A 236 38.31 12.46 -4.08
CA ARG A 236 38.71 11.04 -4.08
C ARG A 236 37.88 10.21 -3.10
N PHE A 237 37.61 10.74 -1.91
CA PHE A 237 36.79 10.10 -0.89
C PHE A 237 35.35 9.92 -1.36
N ASN A 238 34.73 10.97 -1.92
CA ASN A 238 33.36 10.89 -2.44
C ASN A 238 33.23 9.84 -3.55
N ARG A 239 34.22 9.75 -4.46
CA ARG A 239 34.26 8.67 -5.45
C ARG A 239 34.39 7.29 -4.82
N ALA A 240 35.13 7.15 -3.72
CA ALA A 240 35.24 5.88 -3.01
C ALA A 240 33.91 5.48 -2.35
N CYS A 241 33.21 6.41 -1.70
CA CYS A 241 31.86 6.18 -1.17
C CYS A 241 30.88 5.76 -2.27
N GLN A 242 30.85 6.51 -3.39
CA GLN A 242 29.97 6.18 -4.52
C GLN A 242 30.23 4.77 -5.06
N ARG A 243 31.50 4.37 -5.19
CA ARG A 243 31.84 3.01 -5.61
C ARG A 243 31.37 1.96 -4.60
N LEU A 244 31.52 2.23 -3.30
CA LEU A 244 31.06 1.31 -2.26
C LEU A 244 29.54 1.13 -2.34
N ASN A 245 28.81 2.24 -2.47
CA ASN A 245 27.36 2.22 -2.65
C ASN A 245 26.95 1.42 -3.88
N SER A 246 27.58 1.66 -5.04
CA SER A 246 27.26 0.89 -6.25
C SER A 246 27.57 -0.61 -6.12
N GLU A 247 28.61 -0.99 -5.39
CA GLU A 247 28.90 -2.41 -5.15
C GLU A 247 27.93 -3.05 -4.14
N LEU A 248 27.41 -2.28 -3.17
CA LEU A 248 26.33 -2.71 -2.27
C LEU A 248 25.02 -2.86 -3.03
N ASP A 249 24.60 -1.82 -3.76
CA ASP A 249 23.36 -1.79 -4.56
C ASP A 249 23.31 -2.91 -5.62
N ALA A 250 24.47 -3.34 -6.13
CA ALA A 250 24.54 -4.48 -7.06
C ALA A 250 24.13 -5.81 -6.40
N ARG A 251 24.35 -5.94 -5.08
CA ARG A 251 24.20 -7.18 -4.30
C ARG A 251 22.93 -7.25 -3.47
N VAL A 252 22.29 -6.12 -3.20
CA VAL A 252 20.99 -6.04 -2.52
C VAL A 252 19.89 -5.63 -3.49
N GLU A 253 18.65 -6.06 -3.25
CA GLU A 253 17.49 -5.60 -4.00
C GLU A 253 16.77 -4.46 -3.28
N TYR A 254 16.75 -3.29 -3.92
CA TYR A 254 16.02 -2.15 -3.40
C TYR A 254 14.51 -2.40 -3.44
N PHE A 255 13.88 -2.39 -2.27
CA PHE A 255 12.46 -2.60 -2.09
C PHE A 255 11.85 -1.35 -1.45
N SER A 256 11.33 -0.45 -2.29
CA SER A 256 10.79 0.82 -1.85
C SER A 256 9.48 0.67 -1.05
N ALA A 257 9.15 1.68 -0.24
CA ALA A 257 7.91 1.70 0.53
C ALA A 257 6.66 1.66 -0.38
N GLU A 258 6.72 2.28 -1.55
CA GLU A 258 5.65 2.27 -2.55
C GLU A 258 5.43 0.87 -3.11
N ARG A 259 6.51 0.12 -3.36
CA ARG A 259 6.44 -1.25 -3.84
C ARG A 259 5.95 -2.20 -2.75
N LEU A 260 6.28 -1.93 -1.48
CA LEU A 260 5.70 -2.62 -0.33
C LEU A 260 4.19 -2.40 -0.22
N ALA A 261 3.74 -1.14 -0.31
CA ALA A 261 2.33 -0.78 -0.25
C ALA A 261 1.54 -1.42 -1.42
N SER A 262 2.08 -1.36 -2.63
CA SER A 262 1.48 -2.00 -3.81
C SER A 262 1.37 -3.52 -3.66
N LYS A 263 2.40 -4.18 -3.11
CA LYS A 263 2.36 -5.62 -2.86
C LYS A 263 1.38 -6.00 -1.75
N ASN A 264 1.28 -5.20 -0.69
CA ASN A 264 0.30 -5.40 0.38
C ASN A 264 -1.14 -5.30 -0.16
N LEU A 265 -1.41 -4.29 -0.99
CA LEU A 265 -2.69 -4.15 -1.67
C LEU A 265 -3.04 -5.36 -2.54
N ALA A 266 -2.09 -5.85 -3.34
CA ALA A 266 -2.30 -7.02 -4.19
C ALA A 266 -2.58 -8.30 -3.37
N GLU A 267 -1.90 -8.48 -2.24
CA GLU A 267 -2.14 -9.64 -1.36
C GLU A 267 -3.48 -9.53 -0.62
N SER A 268 -3.87 -8.33 -0.19
CA SER A 268 -5.19 -8.05 0.38
C SER A 268 -6.32 -8.34 -0.61
N GLN A 269 -6.16 -7.98 -1.89
CA GLN A 269 -7.12 -8.33 -2.95
C GLN A 269 -7.25 -9.84 -3.12
N LYS A 270 -6.14 -10.60 -3.11
CA LYS A 270 -6.20 -12.07 -3.17
C LYS A 270 -6.90 -12.67 -1.96
N GLN A 271 -6.63 -12.16 -0.76
CA GLN A 271 -7.32 -12.60 0.46
C GLN A 271 -8.83 -12.38 0.35
N SER A 272 -9.26 -11.24 -0.19
CA SER A 272 -10.69 -10.95 -0.43
C SER A 272 -11.33 -11.98 -1.38
N ILE A 273 -10.66 -12.30 -2.49
CA ILE A 273 -11.12 -13.33 -3.44
C ILE A 273 -11.18 -14.71 -2.78
N ALA A 274 -10.16 -15.07 -1.99
CA ALA A 274 -10.12 -16.36 -1.28
C ALA A 274 -11.25 -16.48 -0.26
N LEU A 275 -11.59 -15.39 0.45
CA LEU A 275 -12.70 -15.36 1.40
C LEU A 275 -14.05 -15.52 0.70
N GLN A 276 -14.22 -14.89 -0.47
CA GLN A 276 -15.42 -15.04 -1.29
C GLN A 276 -15.59 -16.48 -1.82
N ALA A 277 -14.49 -17.10 -2.26
CA ALA A 277 -14.48 -18.50 -2.67
C ALA A 277 -14.81 -19.43 -1.50
N PHE A 278 -14.21 -19.21 -0.33
CA PHE A 278 -14.52 -19.95 0.89
C PHE A 278 -16.00 -19.86 1.26
N ALA A 279 -16.60 -18.66 1.20
CA ALA A 279 -18.02 -18.49 1.48
C ALA A 279 -18.91 -19.30 0.53
N ASN A 280 -18.57 -19.34 -0.77
CA ASN A 280 -19.29 -20.11 -1.76
C ASN A 280 -19.13 -21.64 -1.54
N ASP A 281 -17.90 -22.10 -1.31
CA ASP A 281 -17.60 -23.52 -1.06
C ASP A 281 -18.22 -24.02 0.25
N PHE A 282 -18.30 -23.15 1.25
CA PHE A 282 -19.00 -23.40 2.50
C PHE A 282 -20.51 -23.60 2.26
N ALA A 283 -21.14 -22.75 1.45
CA ALA A 283 -22.57 -22.89 1.12
C ALA A 283 -22.87 -24.21 0.40
N VAL A 284 -22.01 -24.62 -0.53
CA VAL A 284 -22.14 -25.91 -1.25
C VAL A 284 -21.95 -27.10 -0.31
N SER A 285 -20.89 -27.09 0.51
CA SER A 285 -20.62 -28.18 1.47
C SER A 285 -21.72 -28.32 2.52
N LEU A 286 -22.29 -27.20 2.98
CA LEU A 286 -23.41 -27.22 3.92
C LEU A 286 -24.64 -27.88 3.28
N GLY A 287 -24.95 -27.56 2.03
CA GLY A 287 -26.03 -28.23 1.28
C GLY A 287 -25.79 -29.74 1.16
N GLN A 288 -24.55 -30.14 0.89
CA GLN A 288 -24.18 -31.55 0.75
C GLN A 288 -24.25 -32.32 2.08
N ILE A 289 -23.79 -31.73 3.18
CA ILE A 289 -23.89 -32.31 4.53
C ILE A 289 -25.37 -32.49 4.92
N ILE A 290 -26.23 -31.52 4.63
CA ILE A 290 -27.67 -31.64 4.89
C ILE A 290 -28.26 -32.81 4.09
N GLU A 291 -27.90 -32.94 2.82
CA GLU A 291 -28.40 -34.05 1.99
C GLU A 291 -27.92 -35.42 2.49
N GLU A 292 -26.66 -35.53 2.90
CA GLU A 292 -26.05 -36.78 3.32
C GLU A 292 -26.40 -37.19 4.77
N LYS A 293 -26.56 -36.23 5.68
CA LYS A 293 -26.82 -36.48 7.11
C LYS A 293 -28.26 -36.33 7.54
N VAL A 294 -29.11 -35.69 6.73
CA VAL A 294 -30.54 -35.49 7.04
C VAL A 294 -31.41 -36.16 5.99
N SER A 295 -31.24 -35.84 4.70
CA SER A 295 -32.15 -36.35 3.65
C SER A 295 -31.98 -37.85 3.39
N ALA A 296 -30.74 -38.34 3.28
CA ALA A 296 -30.48 -39.75 2.97
C ALA A 296 -30.94 -40.74 4.07
N PRO A 297 -30.67 -40.50 5.38
CA PRO A 297 -31.17 -41.36 6.45
C PRO A 297 -32.70 -41.41 6.51
N ILE A 298 -33.39 -40.30 6.21
CA ILE A 298 -34.86 -40.26 6.14
C ILE A 298 -35.38 -41.15 5.00
N VAL A 299 -34.75 -41.09 3.82
CA VAL A 299 -35.12 -41.92 2.67
C VAL A 299 -34.86 -43.41 2.93
N GLU A 300 -33.70 -43.74 3.50
CA GLU A 300 -33.34 -45.12 3.86
C GLU A 300 -34.30 -45.71 4.90
N ALA A 301 -34.66 -44.92 5.91
CA ALA A 301 -35.64 -45.30 6.93
C ALA A 301 -37.05 -45.53 6.31
N MET A 302 -37.46 -44.72 5.34
CA MET A 302 -38.72 -44.94 4.59
C MET A 302 -38.70 -46.22 3.75
N ASP A 303 -37.55 -46.58 3.15
CA ASP A 303 -37.40 -47.80 2.36
C ASP A 303 -37.36 -49.06 3.24
N GLU A 304 -36.80 -48.98 4.45
CA GLU A 304 -36.82 -50.05 5.44
C GLU A 304 -38.26 -50.37 5.92
N LEU A 305 -39.05 -49.34 6.22
CA LEU A 305 -40.49 -49.46 6.53
C LEU A 305 -41.29 -50.14 5.42
N ARG A 306 -40.95 -49.84 4.17
CA ARG A 306 -41.61 -50.43 2.99
C ARG A 306 -41.24 -51.91 2.79
N LYS A 307 -40.06 -52.33 3.28
CA LYS A 307 -39.54 -53.70 3.14
C LYS A 307 -40.11 -54.64 4.21
N ASP A 308 -40.27 -54.16 5.43
CA ASP A 308 -40.82 -54.92 6.57
C ASP A 308 -42.35 -55.09 6.53
N GLN A 309 -43.04 -54.34 5.65
CA GLN A 309 -44.48 -54.48 5.37
C GLN A 309 -44.89 -55.87 4.84
N LYS A 310 -43.93 -56.68 4.36
CA LYS A 310 -44.20 -57.99 3.74
C LYS A 310 -44.40 -59.14 4.73
N SER A 311 -44.27 -58.93 6.04
CA SER A 311 -44.26 -60.05 7.02
C SER A 311 -44.80 -59.77 8.43
N ALA A 312 -45.48 -58.65 8.71
CA ALA A 312 -45.77 -58.24 10.08
C ALA A 312 -47.27 -58.15 10.44
N ASN A 313 -47.63 -58.72 11.59
CA ASN A 313 -48.93 -58.58 12.29
C ASN A 313 -48.99 -57.24 13.05
N ASP A 314 -50.20 -56.78 13.43
CA ASP A 314 -50.48 -55.46 14.05
C ASP A 314 -49.45 -55.01 15.12
N GLU A 315 -48.98 -55.92 15.97
CA GLU A 315 -48.08 -55.61 17.09
C GLU A 315 -46.64 -55.28 16.66
N THR A 316 -46.17 -55.83 15.54
CA THR A 316 -44.81 -55.57 15.01
C THR A 316 -44.77 -54.22 14.28
N ILE A 317 -45.87 -53.84 13.62
CA ILE A 317 -46.01 -52.51 13.01
C ILE A 317 -46.02 -51.44 14.10
N THR A 318 -46.76 -51.62 15.20
CA THR A 318 -46.76 -50.66 16.32
C THR A 318 -45.39 -50.53 16.98
N LYS A 319 -44.64 -51.63 17.15
CA LYS A 319 -43.31 -51.60 17.77
C LYS A 319 -42.24 -50.98 16.85
N VAL A 320 -42.23 -51.33 15.57
CA VAL A 320 -41.35 -50.71 14.57
C VAL A 320 -41.70 -49.22 14.41
N MET A 321 -42.98 -48.84 14.46
CA MET A 321 -43.40 -47.43 14.46
C MET A 321 -42.92 -46.65 15.69
N GLY A 322 -42.97 -47.26 16.88
CA GLY A 322 -42.45 -46.65 18.11
C GLY A 322 -40.93 -46.47 18.08
N GLU A 323 -40.18 -47.49 17.67
CA GLU A 323 -38.72 -47.40 17.51
C GLU A 323 -38.29 -46.46 16.37
N PHE A 324 -39.12 -46.32 15.33
CA PHE A 324 -38.91 -45.39 14.21
C PHE A 324 -39.13 -43.93 14.63
N ALA A 325 -40.19 -43.66 15.39
CA ALA A 325 -40.45 -42.34 15.96
C ALA A 325 -39.34 -41.94 16.95
N ASP A 326 -38.92 -42.85 17.84
CA ASP A 326 -37.84 -42.58 18.81
C ASP A 326 -36.47 -42.37 18.14
N LYS A 327 -36.12 -43.13 17.09
CA LYS A 327 -34.84 -42.96 16.39
C LYS A 327 -34.77 -41.71 15.52
N ILE A 328 -35.86 -41.33 14.85
CA ILE A 328 -35.90 -40.08 14.08
C ILE A 328 -35.97 -38.87 15.03
N ALA A 329 -36.76 -38.93 16.11
CA ALA A 329 -36.85 -37.84 17.07
C ALA A 329 -35.56 -37.64 17.88
N GLY A 330 -34.91 -38.73 18.31
CA GLY A 330 -33.69 -38.68 19.13
C GLY A 330 -32.43 -38.33 18.33
N ALA A 331 -32.09 -39.14 17.32
CA ALA A 331 -30.81 -38.97 16.61
C ALA A 331 -30.81 -37.81 15.61
N ALA A 332 -31.92 -37.52 14.93
CA ALA A 332 -31.97 -36.35 14.04
C ALA A 332 -32.18 -35.04 14.82
N GLY A 333 -32.86 -35.10 15.97
CA GLY A 333 -33.07 -33.96 16.87
C GLY A 333 -31.77 -33.46 17.51
N ASP A 334 -30.98 -34.37 18.07
CA ASP A 334 -29.71 -34.04 18.74
C ASP A 334 -28.66 -33.51 17.74
N GLU A 335 -28.50 -34.16 16.59
CA GLU A 335 -27.61 -33.69 15.50
C GLU A 335 -28.06 -32.33 14.92
N MET A 336 -29.38 -32.10 14.77
CA MET A 336 -29.90 -30.79 14.34
C MET A 336 -29.64 -29.69 15.38
N GLN A 337 -29.72 -30.01 16.66
CA GLN A 337 -29.48 -29.04 17.73
C GLN A 337 -27.99 -28.67 17.83
N ALA A 338 -27.10 -29.65 17.61
CA ALA A 338 -25.66 -29.42 17.47
C ALA A 338 -25.31 -28.57 16.24
N LEU A 339 -25.97 -28.82 15.10
CA LEU A 339 -25.83 -28.01 13.89
C LEU A 339 -26.31 -26.56 14.11
N ALA A 340 -27.48 -26.38 14.74
CA ALA A 340 -28.02 -25.06 15.06
C ALA A 340 -27.10 -24.27 16.00
N SER A 341 -26.50 -24.94 17.00
CA SER A 341 -25.51 -24.32 17.89
C SER A 341 -24.24 -23.89 17.15
N THR A 342 -23.76 -24.73 16.24
CA THR A 342 -22.56 -24.44 15.43
C THR A 342 -22.80 -23.26 14.49
N ILE A 343 -23.96 -23.22 13.82
CA ILE A 343 -24.36 -22.09 12.96
C ILE A 343 -24.46 -20.79 13.76
N LYS A 344 -24.99 -20.84 14.99
CA LYS A 344 -25.09 -19.67 15.88
C LYS A 344 -23.71 -19.14 16.27
N ILE A 345 -22.80 -20.00 16.70
CA ILE A 345 -21.42 -19.61 17.06
C ILE A 345 -20.70 -18.99 15.85
N MET A 346 -20.89 -19.57 14.67
CA MET A 346 -20.28 -19.06 13.45
C MET A 346 -20.87 -17.70 13.05
N SER A 347 -22.19 -17.52 13.21
CA SER A 347 -22.89 -16.25 12.98
C SER A 347 -22.39 -15.15 13.91
N ASP A 348 -22.24 -15.43 15.20
CA ASP A 348 -21.73 -14.49 16.19
C ASP A 348 -20.27 -14.08 15.87
N SER A 349 -19.46 -15.05 15.41
CA SER A 349 -18.07 -14.79 15.04
C SER A 349 -17.93 -13.96 13.76
N LEU A 350 -18.78 -14.22 12.74
CA LEU A 350 -18.86 -13.43 11.51
C LEU A 350 -19.33 -12.01 11.79
N GLU A 351 -20.37 -11.83 12.61
CA GLU A 351 -20.85 -10.49 13.01
C GLU A 351 -19.75 -9.72 13.75
N SER A 352 -18.98 -10.38 14.62
CA SER A 352 -17.86 -9.76 15.32
C SER A 352 -16.71 -9.35 14.38
N GLN A 353 -16.32 -10.23 13.44
CA GLN A 353 -15.27 -9.93 12.46
C GLN A 353 -15.66 -8.79 11.52
N VAL A 354 -16.90 -8.78 11.06
CA VAL A 354 -17.44 -7.72 10.20
C VAL A 354 -17.47 -6.39 10.95
N ASN A 355 -17.94 -6.35 12.19
CA ASN A 355 -17.93 -5.14 13.01
C ASN A 355 -16.51 -4.58 13.20
N ALA A 356 -15.52 -5.46 13.39
CA ALA A 356 -14.12 -5.07 13.48
C ALA A 356 -13.58 -4.51 12.15
N LEU A 357 -13.95 -5.12 11.02
CA LEU A 357 -13.55 -4.68 9.68
C LEU A 357 -14.16 -3.32 9.33
N THR A 358 -15.47 -3.14 9.56
CA THR A 358 -16.20 -1.88 9.33
C THR A 358 -15.62 -0.76 10.17
N LYS A 359 -15.29 -1.03 11.44
CA LYS A 359 -14.66 -0.06 12.33
C LYS A 359 -13.25 0.33 11.84
N GLY A 360 -12.43 -0.66 11.49
CA GLY A 360 -11.07 -0.40 10.96
C GLY A 360 -11.09 0.39 9.65
N GLN A 361 -12.06 0.14 8.77
CA GLN A 361 -12.23 0.91 7.54
C GLN A 361 -12.68 2.35 7.81
N LYS A 362 -13.59 2.55 8.77
CA LYS A 362 -14.03 3.90 9.16
C LYS A 362 -12.89 4.72 9.78
N ASP A 363 -12.11 4.11 10.67
CA ASP A 363 -10.94 4.76 11.27
C ASP A 363 -9.89 5.13 10.20
N MET A 364 -9.70 4.27 9.19
CA MET A 364 -8.81 4.54 8.06
C MET A 364 -9.33 5.69 7.18
N GLN A 365 -10.65 5.75 6.93
CA GLN A 365 -11.28 6.83 6.16
C GLN A 365 -11.17 8.17 6.88
N ASP A 366 -11.44 8.21 8.18
CA ASP A 366 -11.33 9.42 9.00
C ASP A 366 -9.87 9.91 9.03
N THR A 367 -8.91 9.00 9.20
CA THR A 367 -7.47 9.32 9.18
C THR A 367 -7.02 9.87 7.81
N ALA A 368 -7.47 9.26 6.71
CA ALA A 368 -7.15 9.73 5.37
C ALA A 368 -7.74 11.12 5.10
N GLN A 369 -8.98 11.36 5.52
CA GLN A 369 -9.65 12.66 5.38
C GLN A 369 -8.94 13.76 6.20
N SER A 370 -8.51 13.44 7.42
CA SER A 370 -7.71 14.34 8.25
C SER A 370 -6.37 14.67 7.60
N ALA A 371 -5.63 13.66 7.12
CA ALA A 371 -4.35 13.87 6.44
C ALA A 371 -4.47 14.74 5.19
N VAL A 372 -5.54 14.55 4.40
CA VAL A 372 -5.85 15.40 3.23
C VAL A 372 -6.12 16.85 3.64
N THR A 373 -6.91 17.05 4.68
CA THR A 373 -7.26 18.39 5.17
C THR A 373 -6.02 19.11 5.71
N GLU A 374 -5.20 18.43 6.48
CA GLU A 374 -3.99 18.97 7.10
C GLU A 374 -2.93 19.32 6.04
N MET A 375 -2.77 18.47 5.01
CA MET A 375 -1.91 18.74 3.87
C MET A 375 -2.41 19.93 3.03
N SER A 376 -3.71 20.01 2.77
CA SER A 376 -4.32 21.14 2.05
C SER A 376 -4.05 22.47 2.77
N ASN A 377 -4.25 22.47 4.08
CA ASN A 377 -3.96 23.63 4.93
C ASN A 377 -2.46 23.98 4.87
N ALA A 378 -1.56 23.01 5.01
CA ALA A 378 -0.12 23.23 4.94
C ALA A 378 0.32 23.79 3.57
N MET A 379 -0.30 23.34 2.47
CA MET A 379 0.00 23.80 1.13
C MET A 379 -0.50 25.24 0.90
N SER A 380 -1.70 25.56 1.38
CA SER A 380 -2.24 26.92 1.37
C SER A 380 -1.36 27.88 2.17
N ASP A 381 -0.96 27.47 3.38
CA ASP A 381 -0.01 28.20 4.23
C ASP A 381 1.35 28.41 3.54
N GLY A 382 1.88 27.36 2.89
CA GLY A 382 3.14 27.42 2.16
C GLY A 382 3.07 28.38 0.98
N SER A 383 1.99 28.33 0.19
CA SER A 383 1.73 29.25 -0.92
C SER A 383 1.66 30.71 -0.44
N GLN A 384 0.96 30.95 0.67
CA GLN A 384 0.84 32.28 1.23
C GLN A 384 2.18 32.82 1.71
N ARG A 385 2.99 32.01 2.41
CA ARG A 385 4.35 32.40 2.82
C ARG A 385 5.28 32.64 1.63
N ILE A 386 5.11 31.91 0.52
CA ILE A 386 5.86 32.16 -0.72
C ILE A 386 5.48 33.52 -1.31
N ASN A 387 4.18 33.84 -1.40
CA ASN A 387 3.73 35.14 -1.87
C ASN A 387 4.25 36.28 -0.99
N ASP A 388 4.17 36.13 0.33
CA ASP A 388 4.71 37.11 1.28
C ASP A 388 6.22 37.27 1.10
N GLY A 389 6.96 36.17 0.92
CA GLY A 389 8.40 36.19 0.67
C GLY A 389 8.78 36.86 -0.65
N ILE A 390 7.98 36.68 -1.69
CA ILE A 390 8.14 37.36 -2.99
C ILE A 390 7.91 38.86 -2.82
N GLU A 391 6.84 39.27 -2.14
CA GLU A 391 6.56 40.69 -1.88
C GLU A 391 7.71 41.35 -1.09
N GLN A 392 8.23 40.64 -0.09
CA GLN A 392 9.36 41.12 0.72
C GLN A 392 10.65 41.22 -0.10
N ALA A 393 10.91 40.26 -0.98
CA ALA A 393 12.08 40.28 -1.87
C ALA A 393 11.99 41.44 -2.89
N VAL A 394 10.80 41.67 -3.47
CA VAL A 394 10.54 42.79 -4.39
C VAL A 394 10.71 44.13 -3.68
N ASN A 395 10.18 44.29 -2.47
CA ASN A 395 10.34 45.52 -1.68
C ASN A 395 11.81 45.78 -1.28
N SER A 396 12.56 44.72 -0.97
CA SER A 396 14.00 44.82 -0.66
C SER A 396 14.81 45.20 -1.90
N LEU A 397 14.46 44.67 -3.07
CA LEU A 397 15.06 45.06 -4.36
C LEU A 397 14.77 46.52 -4.70
N LEU A 398 13.51 46.96 -4.58
CA LEU A 398 13.12 48.36 -4.77
C LEU A 398 13.92 49.30 -3.87
N SER A 399 14.06 48.94 -2.59
CA SER A 399 14.86 49.71 -1.63
C SER A 399 16.35 49.78 -2.01
N SER A 400 16.92 48.66 -2.44
CA SER A 400 18.34 48.57 -2.85
C SER A 400 18.63 49.36 -4.13
N VAL A 401 17.69 49.36 -5.07
CA VAL A 401 17.75 50.18 -6.30
C VAL A 401 17.65 51.66 -5.94
N GLN A 402 16.73 52.03 -5.05
CA GLN A 402 16.56 53.42 -4.61
C GLN A 402 17.82 53.94 -3.90
N GLU A 403 18.41 53.15 -3.01
CA GLU A 403 19.67 53.47 -2.33
C GLU A 403 20.85 53.60 -3.30
N SER A 404 20.89 52.75 -4.34
CA SER A 404 21.90 52.86 -5.40
C SER A 404 21.73 54.15 -6.22
N VAL A 405 20.49 54.52 -6.57
CA VAL A 405 20.19 55.77 -7.27
C VAL A 405 20.54 56.99 -6.42
N ASP A 406 20.24 56.96 -5.12
CA ASP A 406 20.60 58.03 -4.19
C ASP A 406 22.12 58.16 -4.03
N ASN A 407 22.86 57.04 -3.95
CA ASN A 407 24.32 57.05 -3.91
C ASN A 407 24.93 57.64 -5.19
N VAL A 408 24.41 57.27 -6.36
CA VAL A 408 24.85 57.84 -7.65
C VAL A 408 24.56 59.34 -7.71
N THR A 409 23.37 59.75 -7.28
CA THR A 409 22.96 61.17 -7.26
C THR A 409 23.84 61.99 -6.32
N ASN A 410 24.13 61.48 -5.13
CA ASN A 410 25.05 62.13 -4.17
C ASN A 410 26.48 62.20 -4.71
N GLN A 411 26.99 61.15 -5.35
CA GLN A 411 28.32 61.19 -5.96
C GLN A 411 28.40 62.19 -7.11
N LEU A 412 27.35 62.28 -7.93
CA LEU A 412 27.23 63.28 -8.99
C LEU A 412 27.17 64.70 -8.43
N ASP A 413 26.43 64.95 -7.36
CA ASP A 413 26.38 66.26 -6.70
C ASP A 413 27.73 66.67 -6.11
N VAL A 414 28.42 65.74 -5.42
CA VAL A 414 29.76 65.97 -4.87
C VAL A 414 30.78 66.22 -5.98
N ALA A 415 30.72 65.45 -7.08
CA ALA A 415 31.60 65.64 -8.23
C ALA A 415 31.33 66.99 -8.94
N SER A 416 30.05 67.35 -9.11
CA SER A 416 29.62 68.63 -9.69
C SER A 416 30.10 69.82 -8.83
N LYS A 417 29.92 69.75 -7.51
CA LYS A 417 30.41 70.77 -6.57
C LYS A 417 31.93 70.92 -6.64
N LYS A 418 32.68 69.80 -6.61
CA LYS A 418 34.14 69.79 -6.76
C LYS A 418 34.60 70.36 -8.09
N LEU A 419 33.92 70.02 -9.18
CA LEU A 419 34.20 70.56 -10.51
C LEU A 419 33.96 72.07 -10.55
N SER A 420 32.86 72.54 -9.96
CA SER A 420 32.54 73.97 -9.88
C SER A 420 33.58 74.74 -9.05
N THR A 421 33.99 74.21 -7.89
CA THR A 421 35.05 74.83 -7.07
C THR A 421 36.40 74.83 -7.78
N HIS A 422 36.76 73.73 -8.44
CA HIS A 422 38.00 73.67 -9.22
C HIS A 422 37.98 74.58 -10.45
N LEU A 423 36.83 74.78 -11.10
CA LEU A 423 36.68 75.74 -12.19
C LEU A 423 36.84 77.18 -11.70
N GLU A 424 36.24 77.51 -10.56
CA GLU A 424 36.36 78.82 -9.90
C GLU A 424 37.83 79.12 -9.48
N ASP A 425 38.52 78.13 -8.89
CA ASP A 425 39.95 78.22 -8.56
C ASP A 425 40.85 78.30 -9.81
N SER A 426 40.42 77.74 -10.94
CA SER A 426 41.18 77.74 -12.20
C SER A 426 41.03 79.05 -12.98
N LEU A 427 39.89 79.74 -12.87
CA LEU A 427 39.67 81.07 -13.47
C LEU A 427 40.61 82.14 -12.88
N ASN A 428 41.15 81.92 -11.68
CA ASN A 428 42.09 82.83 -11.00
C ASN A 428 43.58 82.59 -11.36
N GLY A 429 43.94 81.57 -12.15
CA GLY A 429 45.35 81.24 -12.41
C GLY A 429 45.60 80.49 -13.72
N PHE A 430 45.76 81.24 -14.82
CA PHE A 430 45.82 80.72 -16.20
C PHE A 430 46.99 79.76 -16.50
N HIS A 431 48.10 79.81 -15.73
CA HIS A 431 49.21 78.86 -15.87
C HIS A 431 48.90 77.49 -15.23
N SER A 432 48.04 77.45 -14.21
CA SER A 432 47.60 76.20 -13.57
C SER A 432 46.57 75.44 -14.39
N VAL A 433 45.94 76.10 -15.38
CA VAL A 433 44.85 75.56 -16.21
C VAL A 433 45.30 74.37 -17.05
N VAL A 434 46.51 74.37 -17.61
CA VAL A 434 46.98 73.25 -18.47
C VAL A 434 47.30 71.99 -17.65
N LEU A 435 47.97 72.15 -16.50
CA LEU A 435 48.26 71.03 -15.59
C LEU A 435 46.97 70.49 -14.93
N LYS A 436 46.06 71.37 -14.54
CA LYS A 436 44.75 70.99 -13.98
C LYS A 436 43.81 70.41 -15.02
N LEU A 437 43.87 70.82 -16.29
CA LEU A 437 43.12 70.18 -17.39
C LEU A 437 43.60 68.76 -17.62
N GLN A 438 44.90 68.50 -17.47
CA GLN A 438 45.46 67.15 -17.56
C GLN A 438 45.03 66.30 -16.36
N GLU A 439 45.00 66.87 -15.16
CA GLU A 439 44.48 66.19 -13.96
C GLU A 439 42.97 65.94 -14.05
N THR A 440 42.21 66.91 -14.57
CA THR A 440 40.77 66.79 -14.84
C THR A 440 40.50 65.75 -15.92
N ALA A 441 41.33 65.68 -16.97
CA ALA A 441 41.25 64.65 -17.99
C ALA A 441 41.53 63.25 -17.41
N THR A 442 42.51 63.10 -16.52
CA THR A 442 42.72 61.82 -15.82
C THR A 442 41.59 61.47 -14.86
N HIS A 443 40.99 62.47 -14.20
CA HIS A 443 39.83 62.25 -13.33
C HIS A 443 38.58 61.90 -14.15
N TYR A 444 38.42 62.50 -15.34
CA TYR A 444 37.37 62.19 -16.30
C TYR A 444 37.56 60.79 -16.87
N GLN A 445 38.79 60.40 -17.23
CA GLN A 445 39.13 59.04 -17.67
C GLN A 445 38.79 58.01 -16.57
N SER A 446 39.20 58.27 -15.32
CA SER A 446 38.87 57.40 -14.18
C SER A 446 37.34 57.35 -13.91
N MET A 447 36.63 58.44 -14.18
CA MET A 447 35.16 58.47 -14.12
C MET A 447 34.53 57.67 -15.27
N THR A 448 35.09 57.74 -16.48
CA THR A 448 34.66 56.95 -17.62
C THR A 448 34.91 55.45 -17.37
N ASP A 449 36.06 55.06 -16.85
CA ASP A 449 36.40 53.67 -16.50
C ASP A 449 35.47 53.14 -15.39
N ARG A 450 35.17 53.98 -14.38
CA ARG A 450 34.20 53.64 -13.33
C ARG A 450 32.78 53.52 -13.87
N ASN A 451 32.37 54.41 -14.78
CA ASN A 451 31.07 54.31 -15.44
C ASN A 451 30.98 53.09 -16.34
N GLU A 452 32.04 52.73 -17.06
CA GLU A 452 32.11 51.52 -17.88
C GLU A 452 32.00 50.26 -17.00
N THR A 453 32.70 50.26 -15.87
CA THR A 453 32.57 49.19 -14.86
C THR A 453 31.14 49.14 -14.30
N LEU A 454 30.54 50.28 -13.99
CA LEU A 454 29.16 50.37 -13.51
C LEU A 454 28.14 49.89 -14.55
N PHE A 455 28.31 50.24 -15.83
CA PHE A 455 27.47 49.76 -16.93
C PHE A 455 27.59 48.25 -17.12
N ARG A 456 28.80 47.71 -16.95
CA ARG A 456 29.04 46.27 -17.00
C ARG A 456 28.37 45.58 -15.80
N ASP A 457 28.49 46.12 -14.60
CA ASP A 457 27.87 45.56 -13.40
C ASP A 457 26.33 45.67 -13.47
N ILE A 458 25.77 46.76 -14.01
CA ILE A 458 24.33 46.89 -14.29
C ILE A 458 23.88 45.89 -15.35
N SER A 459 24.64 45.73 -16.45
CA SER A 459 24.30 44.73 -17.49
C SER A 459 24.33 43.32 -16.94
N GLN A 460 25.37 42.99 -16.15
CA GLN A 460 25.47 41.72 -15.44
C GLN A 460 24.28 41.51 -14.50
N THR A 461 23.86 42.55 -13.78
CA THR A 461 22.69 42.48 -12.88
C THR A 461 21.39 42.29 -13.67
N ILE A 462 21.25 42.89 -14.86
CA ILE A 462 20.11 42.68 -15.76
C ILE A 462 20.08 41.24 -16.27
N ASP A 463 21.24 40.67 -16.63
CA ASP A 463 21.34 39.27 -17.04
C ASP A 463 21.02 38.31 -15.88
N ASP A 464 21.51 38.60 -14.67
CA ASP A 464 21.20 37.84 -13.46
C ASP A 464 19.70 37.93 -13.12
N ILE A 465 19.07 39.10 -13.31
CA ILE A 465 17.62 39.29 -13.15
C ILE A 465 16.84 38.50 -14.21
N ALA A 466 17.32 38.46 -15.45
CA ALA A 466 16.69 37.68 -16.52
C ALA A 466 16.77 36.17 -16.19
N ASP A 467 17.92 35.67 -15.76
CA ASP A 467 18.11 34.26 -15.34
C ASP A 467 17.26 33.91 -14.10
N VAL A 468 17.16 34.82 -13.12
CA VAL A 468 16.25 34.65 -11.96
C VAL A 468 14.79 34.67 -12.41
N THR A 469 14.40 35.55 -13.32
CA THR A 469 13.02 35.64 -13.84
C THR A 469 12.64 34.36 -14.60
N ASP A 470 13.55 33.81 -15.41
CA ASP A 470 13.34 32.53 -16.08
C ASP A 470 13.24 31.39 -15.09
N LYS A 471 14.11 31.33 -14.07
CA LYS A 471 14.03 30.33 -13.00
C LYS A 471 12.75 30.43 -12.18
N VAL A 472 12.28 31.64 -11.89
CA VAL A 472 11.01 31.88 -11.19
C VAL A 472 9.82 31.49 -12.07
N SER A 473 9.86 31.78 -13.37
CA SER A 473 8.84 31.37 -14.34
C SER A 473 8.77 29.83 -14.47
N LEU A 474 9.92 29.16 -14.53
CA LEU A 474 10.04 27.69 -14.52
C LEU A 474 9.54 27.09 -13.20
N ALA A 475 9.90 27.70 -12.07
CA ALA A 475 9.42 27.27 -10.76
C ALA A 475 7.89 27.44 -10.65
N ASN A 476 7.33 28.56 -11.13
CA ASN A 476 5.89 28.82 -11.13
C ASN A 476 5.13 27.84 -12.05
N THR A 477 5.71 27.49 -13.19
CA THR A 477 5.16 26.46 -14.09
C THR A 477 5.18 25.09 -13.43
N SER A 478 6.30 24.73 -12.81
CA SER A 478 6.44 23.47 -12.06
C SER A 478 5.45 23.42 -10.87
N PHE A 479 5.21 24.55 -10.22
CA PHE A 479 4.23 24.66 -9.13
C PHE A 479 2.81 24.45 -9.64
N LYS A 480 2.44 25.05 -10.78
CA LYS A 480 1.15 24.82 -11.44
C LYS A 480 0.95 23.38 -11.91
N GLU A 481 1.99 22.75 -12.47
CA GLU A 481 1.92 21.33 -12.82
C GLU A 481 1.74 20.44 -11.58
N THR A 482 2.43 20.78 -10.49
CA THR A 482 2.28 20.09 -9.20
C THR A 482 0.88 20.30 -8.64
N GLU A 483 0.33 21.51 -8.69
CA GLU A 483 -1.06 21.84 -8.30
C GLU A 483 -2.05 21.00 -9.11
N THR A 484 -1.88 20.93 -10.42
CA THR A 484 -2.78 20.18 -11.32
C THR A 484 -2.69 18.68 -11.04
N THR A 485 -1.48 18.15 -10.84
CA THR A 485 -1.24 16.75 -10.49
C THR A 485 -1.86 16.41 -9.13
N PHE A 486 -1.76 17.34 -8.17
CA PHE A 486 -2.31 17.18 -6.84
C PHE A 486 -3.84 17.24 -6.84
N LEU A 487 -4.45 18.17 -7.57
CA LEU A 487 -5.92 18.20 -7.78
C LEU A 487 -6.43 16.92 -8.45
N THR A 488 -5.65 16.34 -9.35
CA THR A 488 -5.94 15.03 -9.97
C THR A 488 -5.85 13.90 -8.94
N TYR A 489 -4.87 13.96 -8.05
CA TYR A 489 -4.73 13.01 -6.94
C TYR A 489 -5.88 13.13 -5.92
N LEU A 490 -6.34 14.36 -5.64
CA LEU A 490 -7.48 14.61 -4.77
C LEU A 490 -8.80 14.10 -5.36
N THR A 491 -9.01 14.28 -6.66
CA THR A 491 -10.20 13.75 -7.34
C THR A 491 -10.19 12.22 -7.36
N THR A 492 -9.04 11.60 -7.62
CA THR A 492 -8.92 10.12 -7.56
C THR A 492 -9.06 9.59 -6.13
N LEU A 493 -8.55 10.28 -5.12
CA LEU A 493 -8.79 9.92 -3.72
C LEU A 493 -10.26 10.06 -3.32
N HIS A 494 -10.93 11.12 -3.77
CA HIS A 494 -12.36 11.31 -3.52
C HIS A 494 -13.20 10.22 -4.21
N GLU A 495 -12.86 9.88 -5.45
CA GLU A 495 -13.50 8.79 -6.18
C GLU A 495 -13.27 7.43 -5.50
N LEU A 496 -12.05 7.17 -5.01
CA LEU A 496 -11.74 5.98 -4.20
C LEU A 496 -12.55 5.96 -2.90
N SER A 497 -12.65 7.09 -2.19
CA SER A 497 -13.45 7.20 -0.97
C SER A 497 -14.93 7.01 -1.24
N SER A 498 -15.45 7.53 -2.35
CA SER A 498 -16.84 7.33 -2.77
C SER A 498 -17.11 5.86 -3.08
N LYS A 499 -16.24 5.23 -3.89
CA LYS A 499 -16.34 3.79 -4.21
C LYS A 499 -16.22 2.91 -2.96
N LEU A 500 -15.41 3.33 -1.98
CA LEU A 500 -15.31 2.64 -0.69
C LEU A 500 -16.60 2.81 0.13
N GLY A 501 -17.21 4.00 0.10
CA GLY A 501 -18.53 4.27 0.67
C GLY A 501 -19.62 3.39 0.03
N ASP A 502 -19.70 3.38 -1.30
CA ASP A 502 -20.65 2.54 -2.06
C ASP A 502 -20.43 1.04 -1.76
N SER A 503 -19.17 0.61 -1.62
CA SER A 503 -18.85 -0.75 -1.21
C SER A 503 -19.27 -1.05 0.22
N THR A 504 -19.19 -0.07 1.12
CA THR A 504 -19.64 -0.19 2.52
C THR A 504 -21.16 -0.31 2.58
N ASP A 505 -21.87 0.50 1.81
CA ASP A 505 -23.33 0.44 1.69
C ASP A 505 -23.79 -0.89 1.07
N ASN A 506 -23.05 -1.40 0.07
CA ASN A 506 -23.32 -2.73 -0.49
C ASN A 506 -23.04 -3.85 0.51
N ILE A 507 -22.01 -3.73 1.35
CA ILE A 507 -21.73 -4.69 2.43
C ILE A 507 -22.87 -4.64 3.46
N ASP A 508 -23.31 -3.45 3.87
CA ASP A 508 -24.42 -3.28 4.82
C ASP A 508 -25.73 -3.86 4.25
N SER A 509 -26.03 -3.59 2.99
CA SER A 509 -27.18 -4.17 2.28
C SER A 509 -27.10 -5.69 2.16
N THR A 510 -25.93 -6.25 1.85
CA THR A 510 -25.73 -7.71 1.78
C THR A 510 -25.89 -8.35 3.17
N LEU A 511 -25.44 -7.67 4.22
CA LEU A 511 -25.62 -8.10 5.61
C LEU A 511 -27.08 -8.03 6.03
N GLN A 512 -27.81 -6.99 5.65
CA GLN A 512 -29.26 -6.92 5.86
C GLN A 512 -29.95 -8.10 5.17
N HIS A 513 -29.59 -8.38 3.91
CA HIS A 513 -30.14 -9.54 3.20
C HIS A 513 -29.79 -10.86 3.88
N LEU A 514 -28.58 -11.03 4.41
CA LEU A 514 -28.21 -12.21 5.20
C LEU A 514 -29.01 -12.30 6.51
N LYS A 515 -29.24 -11.17 7.19
CA LYS A 515 -30.05 -11.11 8.42
C LYS A 515 -31.52 -11.40 8.15
N ASP A 516 -32.04 -10.95 7.01
CA ASP A 516 -33.39 -11.23 6.55
C ASP A 516 -33.54 -12.71 6.18
N VAL A 517 -32.61 -13.27 5.40
CA VAL A 517 -32.56 -14.71 5.08
C VAL A 517 -32.44 -15.54 6.36
N GLN A 518 -31.64 -15.10 7.33
CA GLN A 518 -31.51 -15.77 8.62
C GLN A 518 -32.83 -15.74 9.40
N ASN A 519 -33.51 -14.60 9.49
CA ASN A 519 -34.80 -14.48 10.16
C ASN A 519 -35.88 -15.31 9.45
N GLU A 520 -35.89 -15.29 8.13
CA GLU A 520 -36.81 -16.08 7.31
C GLU A 520 -36.53 -17.57 7.51
N MET A 521 -35.27 -17.99 7.57
CA MET A 521 -34.88 -19.36 7.85
C MET A 521 -35.25 -19.79 9.28
N ALA A 522 -35.09 -18.91 10.27
CA ALA A 522 -35.56 -19.15 11.64
C ALA A 522 -37.09 -19.28 11.71
N LEU A 523 -37.84 -18.47 10.94
CA LEU A 523 -39.30 -18.56 10.83
C LEU A 523 -39.75 -19.84 10.13
N VAL A 524 -39.11 -20.21 9.02
CA VAL A 524 -39.36 -21.45 8.29
C VAL A 524 -39.04 -22.65 9.18
N TRP A 525 -37.97 -22.58 9.97
CA TRP A 525 -37.59 -23.63 10.90
C TRP A 525 -38.54 -23.76 12.08
N GLY A 526 -38.96 -22.65 12.69
CA GLY A 526 -40.01 -22.66 13.71
C GLY A 526 -41.37 -23.14 13.16
N SER A 527 -41.64 -22.91 11.86
CA SER A 527 -42.80 -23.49 11.19
C SER A 527 -42.64 -25.00 10.97
N TYR A 528 -41.45 -25.47 10.60
CA TYR A 528 -41.12 -26.89 10.51
C TYR A 528 -41.27 -27.58 11.86
N GLU A 529 -40.69 -27.02 12.93
CA GLU A 529 -40.82 -27.50 14.31
C GLU A 529 -42.28 -27.66 14.72
N LYS A 530 -43.12 -26.63 14.53
CA LYS A 530 -44.57 -26.73 14.79
C LYS A 530 -45.30 -27.77 13.95
N ARG A 531 -44.88 -27.96 12.69
CA ARG A 531 -45.48 -28.94 11.79
C ARG A 531 -45.08 -30.37 12.16
N PHE A 532 -43.89 -30.54 12.72
CA PHE A 532 -43.42 -31.79 13.30
C PHE A 532 -44.07 -32.09 14.67
N ASP A 533 -44.27 -31.07 15.51
CA ASP A 533 -44.97 -31.20 16.79
C ASP A 533 -46.45 -31.63 16.60
N GLY A 534 -47.10 -31.13 15.53
CA GLY A 534 -48.45 -31.56 15.12
C GLY A 534 -48.51 -32.86 14.30
N LEU A 535 -47.36 -33.46 13.97
CA LEU A 535 -47.27 -34.64 13.12
C LEU A 535 -47.91 -35.85 13.80
N ASP A 536 -47.74 -36.01 15.12
CA ASP A 536 -48.35 -37.08 15.91
C ASP A 536 -49.88 -37.07 15.82
N SER A 537 -50.49 -35.89 15.96
CA SER A 537 -51.95 -35.73 15.88
C SER A 537 -52.48 -35.98 14.46
N THR A 538 -51.74 -35.48 13.46
CA THR A 538 -52.11 -35.65 12.05
C THR A 538 -51.97 -37.10 11.59
N LEU A 539 -50.88 -37.77 11.97
CA LEU A 539 -50.67 -39.20 11.72
C LEU A 539 -51.73 -40.04 12.42
N THR A 540 -52.03 -39.76 13.69
CA THR A 540 -53.11 -40.44 14.44
C THR A 540 -54.44 -40.34 13.69
N THR A 541 -54.80 -39.13 13.23
CA THR A 541 -56.05 -38.89 12.50
C THR A 541 -56.09 -39.63 11.16
N VAL A 542 -54.99 -39.64 10.40
CA VAL A 542 -54.91 -40.37 9.11
C VAL A 542 -55.01 -41.88 9.35
N PHE A 543 -54.37 -42.40 10.39
CA PHE A 543 -54.42 -43.81 10.73
C PHE A 543 -55.79 -44.27 11.24
N GLU A 544 -56.49 -43.45 12.03
CA GLU A 544 -57.90 -43.71 12.41
C GLU A 544 -58.83 -43.75 11.20
N ASN A 545 -58.63 -42.85 10.23
CA ASN A 545 -59.41 -42.82 8.99
C ASN A 545 -59.12 -44.03 8.09
N ILE A 546 -57.88 -44.52 8.04
CA ILE A 546 -57.53 -45.74 7.30
C ILE A 546 -58.11 -46.97 7.99
N GLY A 547 -58.01 -47.06 9.32
CA GLY A 547 -58.59 -48.15 10.11
C GLY A 547 -60.11 -48.25 9.94
N SER A 548 -60.82 -47.12 10.11
CA SER A 548 -62.27 -47.06 9.89
C SER A 548 -62.69 -47.30 8.43
N GLY A 549 -61.88 -46.85 7.46
CA GLY A 549 -62.08 -47.13 6.04
C GLY A 549 -61.96 -48.62 5.70
N LEU A 550 -60.97 -49.30 6.29
CA LEU A 550 -60.76 -50.76 6.14
C LEU A 550 -61.89 -51.56 6.83
N GLU A 551 -62.35 -51.13 8.00
CA GLU A 551 -63.48 -51.75 8.71
C GLU A 551 -64.79 -51.61 7.89
N ARG A 552 -65.02 -50.42 7.32
CA ARG A 552 -66.17 -50.17 6.45
C ARG A 552 -66.11 -50.97 5.14
N TYR A 553 -64.93 -51.12 4.56
CA TYR A 553 -64.70 -51.97 3.39
C TYR A 553 -64.96 -53.45 3.69
N ALA A 554 -64.50 -53.95 4.84
CA ALA A 554 -64.76 -55.31 5.30
C ALA A 554 -66.27 -55.56 5.48
N THR A 555 -66.98 -54.62 6.12
CA THR A 555 -68.44 -54.71 6.34
C THR A 555 -69.22 -54.71 5.02
N GLN A 556 -68.88 -53.83 4.08
CA GLN A 556 -69.52 -53.80 2.75
C GLN A 556 -69.25 -55.06 1.94
N THR A 557 -68.06 -55.65 2.08
CA THR A 557 -67.72 -56.90 1.42
C THR A 557 -68.55 -58.06 1.98
N ASP A 558 -68.79 -58.08 3.30
CA ASP A 558 -69.63 -59.08 3.97
C ASP A 558 -71.12 -58.97 3.55
N GLU A 559 -71.67 -57.75 3.51
CA GLU A 559 -73.03 -57.50 3.01
C GLU A 559 -73.19 -57.90 1.53
N TYR A 560 -72.18 -57.64 0.70
CA TYR A 560 -72.20 -58.01 -0.72
C TYR A 560 -72.21 -59.54 -0.90
N VAL A 561 -71.42 -60.27 -0.11
CA VAL A 561 -71.40 -61.75 -0.11
C VAL A 561 -72.72 -62.33 0.37
N LEU A 562 -73.33 -61.75 1.43
CA LEU A 562 -74.67 -62.15 1.89
C LEU A 562 -75.77 -61.84 0.85
N GLY A 563 -75.66 -60.72 0.13
CA GLY A 563 -76.57 -60.35 -0.95
C GLY A 563 -76.48 -61.30 -2.15
N LEU A 564 -75.27 -61.79 -2.47
CA LEU A 564 -75.05 -62.80 -3.51
C LEU A 564 -75.73 -64.14 -3.17
N ASP A 565 -75.64 -64.59 -1.92
CA ASP A 565 -76.26 -65.84 -1.46
C ASP A 565 -77.80 -65.78 -1.56
N LYS A 566 -78.38 -64.65 -1.16
CA LYS A 566 -79.82 -64.41 -1.29
C LYS A 566 -80.29 -64.41 -2.75
N HIS A 567 -79.57 -63.72 -3.64
CA HIS A 567 -79.91 -63.70 -5.06
C HIS A 567 -79.72 -65.06 -5.74
N ALA A 568 -78.70 -65.84 -5.35
CA ALA A 568 -78.52 -67.19 -5.84
C ALA A 568 -79.71 -68.09 -5.45
N SER A 569 -80.21 -67.98 -4.21
CA SER A 569 -81.42 -68.69 -3.76
C SER A 569 -82.67 -68.32 -4.56
N ASP A 570 -82.91 -67.03 -4.82
CA ASP A 570 -84.06 -66.56 -5.60
C ASP A 570 -84.03 -67.06 -7.06
N VAL A 571 -82.83 -67.12 -7.65
CA VAL A 571 -82.62 -67.66 -9.01
C VAL A 571 -82.91 -69.14 -9.06
N VAL A 572 -82.45 -69.92 -8.08
CA VAL A 572 -82.73 -71.37 -7.99
C VAL A 572 -84.22 -71.64 -7.83
N GLN A 573 -84.91 -70.86 -7.00
CA GLN A 573 -86.35 -71.00 -6.77
C GLN A 573 -87.18 -70.63 -8.01
N SER A 574 -86.78 -69.57 -8.72
CA SER A 574 -87.41 -69.18 -9.98
C SER A 574 -87.17 -70.19 -11.10
N LEU A 575 -85.97 -70.80 -11.18
CA LEU A 575 -85.69 -71.87 -12.14
C LEU A 575 -86.54 -73.11 -11.86
N ALA A 576 -86.70 -73.49 -10.59
CA ALA A 576 -87.53 -74.62 -10.17
C ALA A 576 -89.01 -74.43 -10.55
N ALA A 577 -89.54 -73.21 -10.36
CA ALA A 577 -90.91 -72.86 -10.76
C ALA A 577 -91.10 -72.93 -12.29
N ALA A 578 -90.16 -72.40 -13.07
CA ALA A 578 -90.20 -72.46 -14.53
C ALA A 578 -90.11 -73.91 -15.06
N THR A 579 -89.31 -74.77 -14.43
CA THR A 579 -89.26 -76.20 -14.80
C THR A 579 -90.56 -76.94 -14.47
N GLN A 580 -91.26 -76.56 -13.40
CA GLN A 580 -92.55 -77.13 -13.04
C GLN A 580 -93.63 -76.75 -14.07
N GLU A 581 -93.68 -75.48 -14.49
CA GLU A 581 -94.60 -75.03 -15.54
C GLU A 581 -94.38 -75.74 -16.88
N ILE A 582 -93.12 -76.03 -17.25
CA ILE A 582 -92.80 -76.81 -18.45
C ILE A 582 -93.29 -78.25 -18.31
N SER A 583 -93.15 -78.86 -17.12
CA SER A 583 -93.65 -80.21 -16.85
C SER A 583 -95.17 -80.29 -17.00
N ASP A 584 -95.91 -79.35 -16.40
CA ASP A 584 -97.37 -79.29 -16.47
C ASP A 584 -97.87 -79.04 -17.91
N ALA A 585 -97.13 -78.27 -18.71
CA ALA A 585 -97.46 -78.04 -20.11
C ALA A 585 -97.28 -79.30 -20.99
N ILE A 586 -96.27 -80.13 -20.67
CA ILE A 586 -96.04 -81.41 -21.37
C ILE A 586 -97.16 -82.42 -21.04
N GLU A 587 -97.61 -82.47 -19.79
CA GLU A 587 -98.70 -83.35 -19.35
C GLU A 587 -100.03 -82.98 -20.04
N ASN A 588 -100.37 -81.70 -20.09
CA ASN A 588 -101.55 -81.20 -20.80
C ASN A 588 -101.51 -81.48 -22.33
N LEU A 589 -100.30 -81.49 -22.93
CA LEU A 589 -100.13 -81.85 -24.34
C LEU A 589 -100.39 -83.35 -24.56
N GLY A 590 -99.99 -84.20 -23.60
CA GLY A 590 -100.27 -85.63 -23.59
C GLY A 590 -101.78 -85.92 -23.60
N ASP A 591 -102.52 -85.30 -22.68
CA ASP A 591 -103.98 -85.45 -22.57
C ASP A 591 -104.72 -85.01 -23.84
N SER A 592 -104.25 -83.94 -24.49
CA SER A 592 -104.83 -83.43 -25.74
C SER A 592 -104.61 -84.40 -26.92
N LEU A 593 -103.44 -85.04 -26.99
CA LEU A 593 -103.12 -86.03 -28.01
C LEU A 593 -103.93 -87.33 -27.84
N GLU A 594 -104.14 -87.77 -26.60
CA GLU A 594 -104.96 -88.94 -26.30
C GLU A 594 -106.43 -88.70 -26.70
N ARG A 595 -106.97 -87.53 -26.35
CA ARG A 595 -108.34 -87.12 -26.72
C ARG A 595 -108.55 -87.00 -28.24
N ARG A 596 -107.54 -86.55 -29.00
CA ARG A 596 -107.61 -86.53 -30.47
C ARG A 596 -107.54 -87.91 -31.09
N THR A 597 -106.80 -88.83 -30.48
CA THR A 597 -106.69 -90.23 -30.93
C THR A 597 -108.04 -90.95 -30.78
N GLU A 598 -108.71 -90.74 -29.66
CA GLU A 598 -110.05 -91.30 -29.37
C GLU A 598 -111.12 -90.81 -30.35
N VAL A 599 -111.11 -89.51 -30.70
CA VAL A 599 -112.01 -88.92 -31.71
C VAL A 599 -111.73 -89.46 -33.12
N PHE A 600 -110.47 -89.69 -33.46
CA PHE A 600 -110.08 -90.27 -34.74
C PHE A 600 -110.55 -91.72 -34.86
N GLU A 601 -110.37 -92.52 -33.81
CA GLU A 601 -110.80 -93.93 -33.76
C GLU A 601 -112.32 -94.07 -33.89
N THR A 602 -113.08 -93.19 -33.22
CA THR A 602 -114.55 -93.14 -33.31
C THR A 602 -115.01 -92.76 -34.73
N SER A 603 -114.31 -91.83 -35.38
CA SER A 603 -114.61 -91.40 -36.75
C SER A 603 -114.33 -92.49 -37.78
N VAL A 604 -113.22 -93.22 -37.66
CA VAL A 604 -112.89 -94.35 -38.55
C VAL A 604 -113.91 -95.48 -38.41
N THR A 605 -114.32 -95.79 -37.17
CA THR A 605 -115.30 -96.86 -36.90
C THR A 605 -116.68 -96.54 -37.48
N SER A 606 -117.13 -95.28 -37.37
CA SER A 606 -118.41 -94.84 -37.95
C SER A 606 -118.43 -94.85 -39.48
N ILE A 607 -117.32 -94.49 -40.14
CA ILE A 607 -117.18 -94.56 -41.60
C ILE A 607 -117.23 -96.02 -42.08
N SER A 608 -116.55 -96.93 -41.38
CA SER A 608 -116.56 -98.37 -41.69
C SER A 608 -117.97 -98.97 -41.62
N LEU A 609 -118.72 -98.67 -40.56
CA LEU A 609 -120.10 -99.15 -40.38
C LEU A 609 -121.06 -98.63 -41.46
N ASN A 610 -120.90 -97.37 -41.88
CA ASN A 610 -121.73 -96.80 -42.94
C ASN A 610 -121.43 -97.41 -44.31
N ALA A 611 -120.16 -97.69 -44.62
CA ALA A 611 -119.77 -98.37 -45.85
C ALA A 611 -120.34 -99.80 -45.92
N GLU A 612 -120.34 -100.52 -44.80
CA GLU A 612 -120.85 -101.89 -44.73
C GLU A 612 -122.38 -101.97 -44.92
N ASN A 613 -123.12 -101.02 -44.34
CA ASN A 613 -124.57 -100.94 -44.51
C ASN A 613 -124.98 -100.61 -45.96
N ASN A 614 -124.27 -99.69 -46.61
CA ASN A 614 -124.53 -99.34 -48.01
C ASN A 614 -124.24 -100.52 -48.95
N LEU A 615 -123.21 -101.32 -48.68
CA LEU A 615 -122.89 -102.52 -49.45
C LEU A 615 -123.92 -103.65 -49.27
N LYS A 616 -124.50 -103.81 -48.07
CA LYS A 616 -125.58 -104.79 -47.82
C LYS A 616 -126.87 -104.45 -48.57
N GLN A 617 -127.30 -103.18 -48.56
CA GLN A 617 -128.49 -102.77 -49.31
C GLN A 617 -128.34 -102.96 -50.83
N PHE A 618 -127.13 -102.80 -51.37
CA PHE A 618 -126.87 -103.02 -52.79
C PHE A 618 -126.90 -104.51 -53.16
N ARG A 619 -126.47 -105.39 -52.25
CA ARG A 619 -126.46 -106.85 -52.46
C ARG A 619 -127.86 -107.46 -52.51
N ASP A 620 -128.79 -107.03 -51.65
CA ASP A 620 -130.08 -107.70 -51.49
C ASP A 620 -131.10 -107.45 -52.62
N LYS A 621 -130.90 -106.43 -53.47
CA LYS A 621 -131.84 -106.15 -54.59
C LYS A 621 -131.36 -106.57 -55.97
N LEU A 622 -130.09 -106.92 -56.14
CA LEU A 622 -129.60 -107.57 -57.37
C LEU A 622 -129.98 -109.06 -57.46
N GLY A 623 -130.57 -109.65 -56.42
CA GLY A 623 -130.81 -111.09 -56.30
C GLY A 623 -132.17 -111.66 -56.72
N THR A 624 -133.23 -110.86 -56.95
CA THR A 624 -134.60 -111.40 -57.09
C THR A 624 -135.37 -110.92 -58.33
N ALA A 625 -134.68 -110.88 -59.48
CA ALA A 625 -135.24 -110.60 -60.80
C ALA A 625 -135.03 -111.72 -61.84
N SER A 626 -135.01 -113.02 -61.47
CA SER A 626 -134.89 -114.13 -62.45
C SER A 626 -135.53 -115.45 -61.98
N GLN A 627 -136.41 -116.04 -62.83
CA GLN A 627 -137.17 -117.32 -62.76
C GLN A 627 -138.57 -117.25 -62.08
N THR A 628 -139.78 -117.40 -62.65
CA THR A 628 -140.48 -118.20 -63.72
C THR A 628 -140.74 -119.71 -63.50
N ASN A 629 -142.02 -120.04 -63.23
CA ASN A 629 -142.91 -121.06 -63.88
C ASN A 629 -143.28 -122.43 -63.22
N THR A 630 -144.57 -122.80 -63.37
CA THR A 630 -145.28 -124.12 -63.34
C THR A 630 -145.75 -124.83 -62.03
N ARG A 631 -146.72 -125.76 -62.20
CA ARG A 631 -147.81 -126.34 -61.35
C ARG A 631 -147.38 -127.64 -60.55
N PRO A 632 -148.29 -128.56 -60.11
CA PRO A 632 -148.48 -129.16 -58.76
C PRO A 632 -147.66 -130.44 -58.39
N GLU A 633 -147.99 -130.97 -57.19
CA GLU A 633 -147.47 -132.09 -56.34
C GLU A 633 -146.30 -131.76 -55.40
#